data_AF-A0A2M8D8R3-F1
#
_entry.id   AF-A0A2M8D8R3-F1
#
_cell.length_a   1.000
_cell.length_b   1.000
_cell.length_c   1.000
_cell.angle_alpha   90.00
_cell.angle_beta   90.00
_cell.angle_gamma   90.00
#
_symmetry.space_group_name_H-M   'P 1'
#
loop_
_entity.id
_entity.type
_entity.pdbx_description
1 polymer ?
#
loop_
_entity_poly.entity_id
_entity_poly.type
_entity_poly.pdbx_seq_one_letter_code
_entity_poly.pdbx_strand_id
1 'polypeptide(L)'
;STLALLSYLSRTKKTLSQAVADLPQYISSPEIKIGCPDELKVGLMEKIADKLRQDFSRAEIIDDERAGDGVRLETKDSMFIIRYSQNGPYLTIKFEARDQEKYNQLKNYINQLLQSYGEIDWSFGVNVESLR
;
A
#
# COMPACT_ATOMS: atom_id res chain seq x y z
N SER A 1 -3.65 -20.06 15.22
CA SER A 1 -2.52 -19.20 14.81
C SER A 1 -1.34 -19.25 15.80
N THR A 2 -1.54 -19.09 17.11
CA THR A 2 -0.45 -19.06 18.12
C THR A 2 0.37 -20.36 18.22
N LEU A 3 -0.27 -21.53 18.19
CA LEU A 3 0.41 -22.84 18.29
C LEU A 3 1.35 -23.12 17.09
N ALA A 4 1.04 -22.59 15.90
CA ALA A 4 1.88 -22.77 14.72
C ALA A 4 3.20 -21.99 14.83
N LEU A 5 3.14 -20.73 15.29
CA LEU A 5 4.34 -19.92 15.57
C LEU A 5 5.19 -20.58 16.67
N LEU A 6 4.56 -21.01 17.76
CA LEU A 6 5.27 -21.67 18.87
C LEU A 6 5.93 -22.97 18.42
N SER A 7 5.24 -23.76 17.59
CA SER A 7 5.77 -24.99 16.99
C SER A 7 6.96 -24.69 16.06
N TYR A 8 6.88 -23.65 15.23
CA TYR A 8 7.99 -23.24 14.36
C TYR A 8 9.23 -22.82 15.16
N LEU A 9 9.07 -21.97 16.18
CA LEU A 9 10.16 -21.54 17.06
C LEU A 9 10.76 -22.73 17.83
N SER A 10 9.92 -23.65 18.31
CA SER A 10 10.36 -24.86 19.02
C SER A 10 11.18 -25.81 18.13
N ARG A 11 10.81 -25.95 16.84
CA ARG A 11 11.51 -26.78 15.84
C ARG A 11 12.82 -26.14 15.38
N THR A 12 12.82 -24.83 15.14
CA THR A 12 13.99 -24.09 14.63
C THR A 12 14.97 -23.70 15.72
N LYS A 13 14.58 -23.81 17.01
CA LYS A 13 15.37 -23.39 18.18
C LYS A 13 15.79 -21.91 18.15
N LYS A 14 15.15 -21.10 17.31
CA LYS A 14 15.36 -19.65 17.22
C LYS A 14 14.48 -18.93 18.25
N THR A 15 14.99 -17.81 18.77
CA THR A 15 14.13 -16.84 19.44
C THR A 15 13.25 -16.12 18.42
N LEU A 16 12.16 -15.50 18.88
CA LEU A 16 11.30 -14.70 17.99
C LEU A 16 12.11 -13.59 17.28
N SER A 17 13.00 -12.92 18.00
CA SER A 17 13.87 -11.87 17.44
C SER A 17 14.76 -12.40 16.30
N GLN A 18 15.38 -13.57 16.48
CA GLN A 18 16.19 -14.20 15.44
C GLN A 18 15.37 -14.60 14.22
N ALA A 19 14.19 -15.18 14.43
CA ALA A 19 13.30 -15.56 13.33
C ALA A 19 12.81 -14.35 12.53
N VAL A 20 12.57 -13.21 13.19
CA VAL A 20 12.16 -11.95 12.54
C VAL A 20 13.34 -11.30 11.82
N ALA A 21 14.54 -11.35 12.37
CA ALA A 21 15.75 -10.79 11.76
C ALA A 21 16.10 -11.45 10.41
N ASP A 22 15.70 -12.71 10.20
CA ASP A 22 15.89 -13.41 8.93
C ASP A 22 14.91 -12.96 7.83
N LEU A 23 13.84 -12.24 8.19
CA LEU A 23 12.86 -11.77 7.21
C LEU A 23 13.40 -10.54 6.48
N PRO A 24 13.10 -10.41 5.16
CA PRO A 24 13.42 -9.20 4.42
C PRO A 24 12.83 -7.98 5.12
N GLN A 25 13.70 -7.02 5.45
CA GLN A 25 13.29 -5.76 6.06
C GLN A 25 12.84 -4.79 4.96
N TYR A 26 11.68 -4.16 5.18
CA TYR A 26 11.17 -3.09 4.34
C TYR A 26 10.87 -1.88 5.22
N ILE A 27 11.04 -0.69 4.66
CA ILE A 27 10.58 0.55 5.26
C ILE A 27 9.10 0.67 4.87
N SER A 28 8.22 0.62 5.87
CA SER A 28 6.77 0.71 5.67
C SER A 28 6.25 2.08 6.07
N SER A 29 5.30 2.59 5.29
CA SER A 29 4.53 3.77 5.67
C SER A 29 3.58 3.46 6.82
N PRO A 30 3.19 4.46 7.64
CA PRO A 30 1.99 4.34 8.45
C PRO A 30 0.76 4.15 7.54
N GLU A 31 -0.36 3.74 8.13
CA GLU A 31 -1.63 3.70 7.42
C GLU A 31 -2.08 5.14 7.12
N ILE A 32 -2.22 5.48 5.84
CA ILE A 32 -2.63 6.81 5.39
C ILE A 32 -4.09 6.75 4.97
N LYS A 33 -4.90 7.70 5.43
CA LYS A 33 -6.30 7.85 5.00
C LYS A 33 -6.49 9.19 4.34
N ILE A 34 -7.16 9.22 3.20
CA ILE A 34 -7.44 10.45 2.46
C ILE A 34 -8.91 10.49 2.03
N GLY A 35 -9.52 11.67 2.07
CA GLY A 35 -10.92 11.84 1.70
C GLY A 35 -11.18 11.51 0.23
N CYS A 36 -12.26 10.78 -0.04
CA CYS A 36 -12.77 10.55 -1.39
C CYS A 36 -14.27 10.21 -1.33
N PRO A 37 -15.15 10.93 -2.05
CA PRO A 37 -16.59 10.69 -2.04
C PRO A 37 -16.98 9.26 -2.45
N ASP A 38 -18.00 8.70 -1.78
CA ASP A 38 -18.50 7.33 -2.02
C ASP A 38 -18.80 7.02 -3.48
N GLU A 39 -19.43 7.96 -4.18
CA GLU A 39 -19.85 7.80 -5.58
C GLU A 39 -18.66 7.73 -6.56
N LEU A 40 -17.49 8.24 -6.17
CA LEU A 40 -16.34 8.38 -7.07
C LEU A 40 -15.25 7.33 -6.82
N LYS A 41 -15.20 6.73 -5.62
CA LYS A 41 -14.14 5.81 -5.21
C LYS A 41 -13.96 4.61 -6.12
N VAL A 42 -15.06 4.00 -6.58
CA VAL A 42 -15.01 2.80 -7.44
C VAL A 42 -14.41 3.13 -8.80
N GLY A 43 -14.93 4.15 -9.50
CA GLY A 43 -14.38 4.58 -10.79
C GLY A 43 -12.96 5.12 -10.69
N LEU A 44 -12.58 5.70 -9.55
CA LEU A 44 -11.20 6.14 -9.31
C LEU A 44 -10.22 4.96 -9.26
N MET A 45 -10.62 3.80 -8.71
CA MET A 45 -9.74 2.62 -8.68
C MET A 45 -9.42 2.12 -10.09
N GLU A 46 -10.41 2.09 -10.99
CA GLU A 46 -10.20 1.70 -12.39
C GLU A 46 -9.20 2.64 -13.08
N LYS A 47 -9.39 3.96 -12.93
CA LYS A 47 -8.47 4.98 -13.47
C LYS A 47 -7.05 4.82 -12.92
N ILE A 48 -6.92 4.53 -11.62
CA ILE A 48 -5.63 4.29 -10.99
C ILE A 48 -5.00 3.03 -11.57
N ALA A 49 -5.72 1.90 -11.65
CA ALA A 49 -5.20 0.65 -12.20
C ALA A 49 -4.66 0.84 -13.62
N ASP A 50 -5.41 1.53 -14.49
CA ASP A 50 -4.97 1.81 -15.86
C ASP A 50 -3.73 2.72 -15.91
N LYS A 51 -3.68 3.73 -15.05
CA LYS A 51 -2.50 4.61 -14.95
C LYS A 51 -1.27 3.84 -14.49
N LEU A 52 -1.42 2.93 -13.52
CA LEU A 52 -0.33 2.08 -13.07
C LEU A 52 0.18 1.15 -14.18
N ARG A 53 -0.71 0.60 -15.01
CA ARG A 53 -0.32 -0.27 -16.14
C ARG A 53 0.50 0.48 -17.18
N GLN A 54 0.22 1.77 -17.36
CA GLN A 54 0.98 2.64 -18.26
C GLN A 54 2.34 3.01 -17.67
N ASP A 55 2.39 3.39 -16.39
CA ASP A 55 3.62 3.87 -15.76
C ASP A 55 4.59 2.74 -15.40
N PHE A 56 4.07 1.54 -15.11
CA PHE A 56 4.85 0.39 -14.67
C PHE A 56 4.63 -0.87 -15.52
N SER A 57 5.16 -0.85 -16.75
CA SER A 57 5.10 -1.98 -17.68
C SER A 57 5.70 -3.31 -17.17
N ARG A 58 6.52 -3.28 -16.11
CA ARG A 58 7.19 -4.45 -15.52
C ARG A 58 6.70 -4.81 -14.11
N ALA A 59 5.77 -4.04 -13.55
CA ALA A 59 5.23 -4.33 -12.22
C ALA A 59 4.03 -5.28 -12.32
N GLU A 60 3.80 -6.06 -11.28
CA GLU A 60 2.53 -6.77 -11.13
C GLU A 60 1.51 -5.80 -10.58
N ILE A 61 0.40 -5.63 -11.30
CA ILE A 61 -0.71 -4.78 -10.91
C ILE A 61 -1.91 -5.69 -10.67
N ILE A 62 -2.45 -5.58 -9.47
CA ILE A 62 -3.51 -6.42 -8.96
C ILE A 62 -4.68 -5.49 -8.62
N ASP A 63 -5.77 -5.61 -9.36
CA ASP A 63 -7.03 -4.92 -9.17
C ASP A 63 -8.21 -5.91 -9.10
N ASP A 64 -7.90 -7.19 -8.87
CA ASP A 64 -8.85 -8.28 -8.68
C ASP A 64 -9.12 -8.56 -7.19
N GLU A 65 -9.79 -9.67 -6.87
CA GLU A 65 -10.12 -10.10 -5.50
C GLU A 65 -8.92 -10.11 -4.54
N ARG A 66 -7.68 -10.29 -5.04
CA ARG A 66 -6.45 -10.27 -4.22
C ARG A 66 -6.13 -8.88 -3.68
N ALA A 67 -6.55 -7.81 -4.37
CA ALA A 67 -6.45 -6.43 -3.88
C ALA A 67 -7.68 -6.02 -3.04
N GLY A 68 -8.78 -6.77 -3.14
CA GLY A 68 -10.06 -6.46 -2.53
C GLY A 68 -10.69 -5.23 -3.18
N ASP A 69 -11.22 -4.33 -2.36
CA ASP A 69 -11.76 -3.03 -2.78
C ASP A 69 -10.65 -2.02 -3.14
N GLY A 70 -9.79 -2.32 -4.10
CA GLY A 70 -8.64 -1.46 -4.38
C GLY A 70 -7.70 -1.94 -5.47
N VAL A 71 -6.55 -1.27 -5.53
CA VAL A 71 -5.46 -1.55 -6.47
C VAL A 71 -4.17 -1.73 -5.70
N ARG A 72 -3.44 -2.79 -6.02
CA ARG A 72 -2.12 -3.11 -5.47
C ARG A 72 -1.09 -3.16 -6.59
N LEU A 73 0.07 -2.60 -6.33
CA LEU A 73 1.23 -2.68 -7.20
C LEU A 73 2.37 -3.36 -6.46
N GLU A 74 2.96 -4.36 -7.12
CA GLU A 74 4.14 -5.07 -6.63
C GLU A 74 5.27 -4.97 -7.65
N THR A 75 6.43 -4.53 -7.15
CA THR A 75 7.70 -4.58 -7.87
C THR A 75 8.69 -5.43 -7.10
N LYS A 76 9.87 -5.69 -7.68
CA LYS A 76 10.93 -6.46 -7.03
C LYS A 76 11.35 -5.90 -5.66
N ASP A 77 11.28 -4.58 -5.49
CA ASP A 77 11.88 -3.87 -4.36
C ASP A 77 10.91 -2.95 -3.61
N SER A 78 9.68 -2.79 -4.11
CA SER A 78 8.68 -1.89 -3.55
C SER A 78 7.28 -2.41 -3.82
N MET A 79 6.35 -2.09 -2.92
CA MET A 79 4.93 -2.35 -3.14
C MET A 79 4.09 -1.21 -2.58
N PHE A 80 2.89 -1.03 -3.11
CA PHE A 80 1.87 -0.23 -2.45
C PHE A 80 0.48 -0.77 -2.73
N ILE A 81 -0.46 -0.36 -1.90
CA ILE A 81 -1.86 -0.66 -2.03
C ILE A 81 -2.68 0.59 -1.74
N ILE A 82 -3.69 0.82 -2.58
CA ILE A 82 -4.71 1.85 -2.41
C ILE A 82 -6.04 1.12 -2.36
N ARG A 83 -6.77 1.26 -1.25
CA ARG A 83 -8.09 0.66 -1.07
C ARG A 83 -9.12 1.72 -0.80
N TYR A 84 -10.31 1.59 -1.35
CA TYR A 84 -11.43 2.38 -0.90
C TYR A 84 -12.09 1.73 0.32
N SER A 85 -12.57 2.57 1.24
CA SER A 85 -13.43 2.12 2.33
C SER A 85 -14.83 1.83 1.81
N GLN A 86 -15.41 0.69 2.19
CA GLN A 86 -16.80 0.36 1.86
C GLN A 86 -17.81 1.20 2.67
N ASN A 87 -17.43 1.65 3.86
CA ASN A 87 -18.36 2.25 4.84
C ASN A 87 -18.10 3.74 5.11
N GLY A 88 -17.18 4.38 4.38
CA GLY A 88 -16.93 5.80 4.58
C GLY A 88 -16.14 6.45 3.46
N PRO A 89 -16.20 7.80 3.35
CA PRO A 89 -15.72 8.54 2.20
C PRO A 89 -14.20 8.77 2.25
N TYR A 90 -13.43 7.68 2.29
CA TYR A 90 -11.97 7.73 2.28
C TYR A 90 -11.34 6.55 1.55
N LEU A 91 -10.10 6.78 1.11
CA LEU A 91 -9.17 5.77 0.65
C LEU A 91 -8.13 5.50 1.74
N THR A 92 -7.67 4.26 1.83
CA THR A 92 -6.55 3.83 2.66
C THR A 92 -5.37 3.49 1.77
N ILE A 93 -4.20 4.05 2.08
CA ILE A 93 -2.97 3.85 1.33
C ILE A 93 -1.90 3.29 2.27
N LYS A 94 -1.15 2.30 1.79
CA LYS A 94 0.04 1.79 2.44
C LYS A 94 1.10 1.42 1.41
N PHE A 95 2.35 1.79 1.66
CA PHE A 95 3.45 1.46 0.77
C PHE A 95 4.70 1.05 1.53
N GLU A 96 5.51 0.20 0.91
CA GLU A 96 6.71 -0.39 1.48
C GLU A 96 7.82 -0.45 0.43
N ALA A 97 9.07 -0.23 0.85
CA ALA A 97 10.23 -0.31 -0.05
C ALA A 97 11.47 -0.85 0.68
N ARG A 98 12.39 -1.49 -0.06
CA ARG A 98 13.61 -2.10 0.50
C ARG A 98 14.61 -1.08 1.04
N ASP A 99 14.65 0.11 0.47
CA ASP A 99 15.59 1.16 0.80
C ASP A 99 14.92 2.55 0.82
N GLN A 100 15.59 3.51 1.48
CA GLN A 100 15.02 4.84 1.70
C GLN A 100 14.86 5.63 0.40
N GLU A 101 15.70 5.37 -0.60
CA GLU A 101 15.63 6.04 -1.90
C GLU A 101 14.35 5.63 -2.64
N LYS A 102 14.11 4.32 -2.78
CA LYS A 102 12.88 3.77 -3.36
C LYS A 102 11.65 4.14 -2.57
N TYR A 103 11.76 4.18 -1.24
CA TYR A 103 10.66 4.65 -0.39
C TYR A 103 10.26 6.09 -0.75
N ASN A 104 11.24 6.98 -0.89
CA ASN A 104 11.00 8.39 -1.24
C ASN A 104 10.50 8.55 -2.69
N GLN A 105 11.05 7.78 -3.64
CA GLN A 105 10.56 7.75 -5.02
C GLN A 105 9.10 7.31 -5.08
N LEU A 106 8.75 6.24 -4.35
CA LEU A 106 7.39 5.72 -4.32
C LEU A 106 6.42 6.68 -3.63
N LYS A 107 6.84 7.27 -2.50
CA LYS A 107 6.09 8.32 -1.81
C LYS A 107 5.77 9.49 -2.75
N ASN A 108 6.76 9.99 -3.48
CA ASN A 108 6.58 11.10 -4.41
C ASN A 108 5.66 10.72 -5.57
N TYR A 109 5.82 9.53 -6.13
CA TYR A 109 4.95 9.02 -7.19
C TYR A 109 3.49 8.93 -6.73
N ILE A 110 3.23 8.31 -5.57
CA ILE A 110 1.88 8.18 -5.03
C ILE A 110 1.27 9.55 -4.76
N ASN A 111 2.03 10.48 -4.19
CA ASN A 111 1.56 11.84 -3.95
C ASN A 111 1.16 12.56 -5.26
N GLN A 112 2.00 12.48 -6.29
CA GLN A 112 1.71 13.06 -7.61
C GLN A 112 0.51 12.39 -8.29
N LEU A 113 0.42 11.06 -8.22
CA LEU A 113 -0.70 10.29 -8.74
C LEU A 113 -2.01 10.74 -8.11
N LEU A 114 -2.08 10.82 -6.78
CA LEU A 114 -3.29 11.22 -6.06
C LEU A 114 -3.65 12.70 -6.31
N GLN A 115 -2.66 13.59 -6.40
CA GLN A 115 -2.93 14.99 -6.73
C GLN A 115 -3.47 15.20 -8.16
N SER A 116 -3.25 14.23 -9.06
CA SER A 116 -3.78 14.31 -10.43
C SER A 116 -5.30 14.06 -10.52
N TYR A 117 -5.91 13.56 -9.45
CA TYR A 117 -7.34 13.28 -9.37
C TYR A 117 -8.06 14.34 -8.54
N GLY A 118 -8.99 15.06 -9.17
CA GLY A 118 -9.81 16.09 -8.52
C GLY A 118 -10.86 15.51 -7.56
N GLU A 119 -11.09 14.20 -7.61
CA GLU A 119 -12.01 13.46 -6.74
C GLU A 119 -11.47 13.28 -5.30
N ILE A 120 -10.21 13.63 -5.05
CA ILE A 120 -9.53 13.44 -3.77
C ILE A 120 -9.62 14.71 -2.92
N ASP A 121 -10.17 14.56 -1.72
CA ASP A 121 -10.26 15.63 -0.73
C ASP A 121 -9.08 15.58 0.24
N TRP A 122 -8.16 16.55 0.08
CA TRP A 122 -6.97 16.71 0.91
C TRP A 122 -7.23 17.47 2.22
N SER A 123 -8.44 18.00 2.42
CA SER A 123 -8.83 18.68 3.67
C SER A 123 -9.18 17.70 4.79
N PHE A 124 -9.45 16.43 4.44
CA PHE A 124 -9.80 15.37 5.36
C PHE A 124 -8.85 14.17 5.21
N GLY A 125 -8.27 13.71 6.32
CA GLY A 125 -7.45 12.51 6.31
C GLY A 125 -6.66 12.25 7.59
N VAL A 126 -5.97 11.12 7.62
CA VAL A 126 -5.09 10.67 8.72
C VAL A 126 -3.72 10.38 8.14
N ASN A 127 -2.66 10.88 8.79
CA ASN A 127 -1.26 10.72 8.36
C ASN A 127 -0.98 11.22 6.94
N VAL A 128 -1.75 12.20 6.44
CA VAL A 128 -1.62 12.72 5.07
C VAL A 128 -0.24 13.37 4.86
N GLU A 129 0.38 13.90 5.92
CA GLU A 129 1.77 14.38 5.86
C GLU A 129 2.79 13.28 5.49
N SER A 130 2.45 12.01 5.65
CA SER A 130 3.33 10.91 5.23
C SER A 130 3.48 10.82 3.72
N LEU A 131 2.61 11.49 2.96
CA LEU A 131 2.71 11.68 1.50
C LEU A 131 3.33 13.02 1.09
N ARG A 132 3.47 13.98 2.01
CA ARG A 132 4.04 15.32 1.75
C ARG A 132 5.55 15.39 1.94
#